data_AF-A0AAD0M3Y2-F1
#
_entry.id   AF-A0AAD0M3Y2-F1
#
_cell.length_a   1.000
_cell.length_b   1.000
_cell.length_c   1.000
_cell.angle_alpha   90.00
_cell.angle_beta   90.00
_cell.angle_gamma   90.00
#
_symmetry.space_group_name_H-M   'P 1'
#
loop_
_entity.id
_entity.type
_entity.pdbx_description
1 polymer ?
#
loop_
_entity_poly.entity_id
_entity_poly.type
_entity_poly.pdbx_seq_one_letter_code
_entity_poly.pdbx_strand_id
1 'polypeptide(L)'
;MRVSNTLQPAVEHTTQATIGGCSSSTASRIKEIPFKQADELARVGDQRAACVVLTAAWLDRVRHHSQPAEARIDHMRHRATLEQVAERQQTYRNHEINNPRTPYEILFSPTFRDYSLRLSNARILDIMSDEEQAMGSIANTLRDPNSSHVLVIVRMNGDNHAIATHCTGNKLHVFDPNHGEYSFKADTGTVEESMRDIIQAYSSRFPVPEIHILPVRS
;
A
#
# COMPACT_ATOMS: atom_id res chain seq x y z
N MET A 1 -10.75 49.66 -17.62
CA MET A 1 -11.53 48.83 -16.69
C MET A 1 -10.65 47.69 -16.22
N ARG A 2 -10.28 47.65 -14.94
CA ARG A 2 -9.52 46.55 -14.30
C ARG A 2 -10.53 45.56 -13.73
N VAL A 3 -10.45 44.30 -14.15
CA VAL A 3 -11.21 43.20 -13.54
C VAL A 3 -10.23 42.46 -12.63
N SER A 4 -10.43 42.62 -11.32
CA SER A 4 -9.72 41.89 -10.29
C SER A 4 -10.32 40.50 -10.17
N ASN A 5 -9.62 39.47 -10.61
CA ASN A 5 -9.95 38.09 -10.26
C ASN A 5 -9.38 37.79 -8.87
N THR A 6 -10.22 37.90 -7.85
CA THR A 6 -9.97 37.33 -6.52
C THR A 6 -9.93 35.81 -6.63
N LEU A 7 -8.74 35.25 -6.42
CA LEU A 7 -8.54 33.81 -6.19
C LEU A 7 -9.29 33.40 -4.92
N GLN A 8 -10.22 32.46 -5.06
CA GLN A 8 -10.82 31.76 -3.92
C GLN A 8 -9.73 30.90 -3.25
N PRO A 9 -9.68 30.83 -1.91
CA PRO A 9 -8.71 29.99 -1.22
C PRO A 9 -9.03 28.51 -1.45
N ALA A 10 -8.00 27.73 -1.77
CA ALA A 10 -8.08 26.28 -1.80
C ALA A 10 -8.44 25.76 -0.41
N VAL A 11 -9.52 24.98 -0.33
CA VAL A 11 -9.90 24.29 0.90
C VAL A 11 -8.95 23.11 1.07
N GLU A 12 -7.92 23.28 1.91
CA GLU A 12 -7.12 22.18 2.43
C GLU A 12 -7.98 21.32 3.36
N HIS A 13 -8.54 20.24 2.83
CA HIS A 13 -9.13 19.19 3.65
C HIS A 13 -8.03 18.29 4.22
N THR A 14 -7.32 18.79 5.21
CA THR A 14 -6.51 17.96 6.11
C THR A 14 -7.47 17.17 7.00
N THR A 15 -7.86 15.96 6.57
CA THR A 15 -8.42 14.95 7.48
C THR A 15 -7.30 14.01 7.88
N GLN A 16 -6.69 14.33 9.01
CA GLN A 16 -5.89 13.42 9.81
C GLN A 16 -6.84 12.33 10.32
N ALA A 17 -6.94 11.20 9.61
CA ALA A 17 -7.52 10.00 10.18
C ALA A 17 -6.38 9.30 10.93
N THR A 18 -6.25 9.62 12.22
CA THR A 18 -5.55 8.73 13.14
C THR A 18 -6.35 7.42 13.15
N ILE A 19 -5.72 6.30 12.80
CA ILE A 19 -6.27 4.98 13.10
C ILE A 19 -6.32 4.91 14.63
N GLY A 20 -7.47 5.24 15.20
CA GLY A 20 -7.60 5.46 16.63
C GLY A 20 -9.02 5.84 17.01
N GLY A 21 -9.91 4.86 17.06
CA GLY A 21 -11.26 5.07 17.60
C GLY A 21 -12.18 3.88 17.47
N CYS A 22 -12.11 2.99 18.47
CA CYS A 22 -13.12 1.99 18.87
C CYS A 22 -13.13 0.62 18.15
N SER A 23 -12.30 -0.31 18.65
CA SER A 23 -12.75 -1.62 19.16
C SER A 23 -11.61 -2.29 19.97
N SER A 24 -11.88 -2.57 21.25
CA SER A 24 -11.03 -3.36 22.13
C SER A 24 -11.06 -4.82 21.66
N SER A 25 -9.97 -5.42 21.16
CA SER A 25 -9.13 -6.30 22.00
C SER A 25 -7.75 -6.71 21.42
N THR A 26 -7.31 -6.20 20.26
CA THR A 26 -6.04 -6.62 19.60
C THR A 26 -5.08 -5.48 19.24
N ALA A 27 -5.54 -4.22 19.30
CA ALA A 27 -4.73 -3.03 19.00
C ALA A 27 -3.46 -2.87 19.86
N SER A 28 -3.35 -3.56 21.01
CA SER A 28 -2.15 -3.51 21.88
C SER A 28 -0.94 -4.31 21.36
N ARG A 29 -1.07 -5.04 20.25
CA ARG A 29 -0.02 -5.94 19.73
C ARG A 29 0.49 -5.61 18.33
N ILE A 30 -0.10 -4.60 17.66
CA ILE A 30 0.33 -4.17 16.34
C ILE A 30 1.45 -3.15 16.53
N LYS A 31 2.64 -3.47 16.03
CA LYS A 31 3.73 -2.49 15.95
C LYS A 31 3.54 -1.69 14.67
N GLU A 32 3.31 -0.40 14.78
CA GLU A 32 3.19 0.53 13.66
C GLU A 32 4.41 1.46 13.64
N ILE A 33 5.03 1.59 12.46
CA ILE A 33 6.06 2.60 12.18
C ILE A 33 5.51 3.54 11.10
N PRO A 34 5.20 4.80 11.44
CA PRO A 34 4.44 5.68 10.57
C PRO A 34 5.23 6.10 9.32
N PHE A 35 4.56 6.17 8.18
CA PHE A 35 5.09 6.74 6.95
C PHE A 35 3.95 7.26 6.09
N LYS A 36 4.07 8.47 5.56
CA LYS A 36 3.04 9.10 4.74
C LYS A 36 3.65 9.63 3.45
N GLN A 37 3.43 8.90 2.36
CA GLN A 37 4.08 9.15 1.06
C GLN A 37 3.93 10.60 0.58
N ALA A 38 2.78 11.24 0.80
CA ALA A 38 2.56 12.62 0.38
C ALA A 38 3.52 13.60 1.08
N ASP A 39 3.74 13.40 2.38
CA ASP A 39 4.61 14.27 3.17
C ASP A 39 6.08 14.01 2.82
N GLU A 40 6.45 12.74 2.58
CA GLU A 40 7.82 12.37 2.25
C GLU A 40 8.21 12.78 0.83
N LEU A 41 7.34 12.55 -0.17
CA LEU A 41 7.61 12.92 -1.57
C LEU A 41 7.65 14.43 -1.78
N ALA A 42 6.89 15.21 -1.01
CA ALA A 42 6.94 16.69 -1.04
C ALA A 42 8.34 17.25 -0.72
N ARG A 43 9.22 16.46 -0.12
CA ARG A 43 10.62 16.85 0.18
C ARG A 43 11.53 16.81 -1.05
N VAL A 44 11.12 16.15 -2.12
CA VAL A 44 11.93 15.88 -3.31
C VAL A 44 11.26 16.26 -4.64
N GLY A 45 9.96 16.60 -4.65
CA GLY A 45 9.28 17.10 -5.84
C GLY A 45 7.77 17.27 -5.65
N ASP A 46 7.06 17.52 -6.76
CA ASP A 46 5.61 17.79 -6.76
C ASP A 46 4.73 16.54 -6.75
N GLN A 47 5.34 15.34 -6.71
CA GLN A 47 4.58 14.10 -6.67
C GLN A 47 3.90 13.91 -5.33
N ARG A 48 2.59 13.61 -5.38
CA ARG A 48 1.76 13.43 -4.19
C ARG A 48 1.53 11.96 -3.81
N ALA A 49 1.81 11.04 -4.72
CA ALA A 49 1.63 9.60 -4.51
C ALA A 49 2.53 8.76 -5.43
N ALA A 50 3.08 7.69 -4.88
CA ALA A 50 3.92 6.71 -5.56
C ALA A 50 3.70 5.28 -5.02
N CYS A 51 2.45 4.90 -4.73
CA CYS A 51 2.13 3.67 -4.00
C CYS A 51 2.72 2.41 -4.64
N VAL A 52 2.67 2.27 -5.96
CA VAL A 52 3.23 1.11 -6.69
C VAL A 52 4.76 1.03 -6.57
N VAL A 53 5.45 2.17 -6.68
CA VAL A 53 6.92 2.20 -6.61
C VAL A 53 7.40 2.01 -5.16
N LEU A 54 6.74 2.65 -4.20
CA LEU A 54 7.06 2.52 -2.77
C LEU A 54 6.81 1.10 -2.26
N THR A 55 5.75 0.43 -2.71
CA THR A 55 5.51 -0.98 -2.37
C THR A 55 6.56 -1.91 -2.96
N ALA A 56 6.98 -1.70 -4.22
CA ALA A 56 8.07 -2.46 -4.83
C ALA A 56 9.40 -2.26 -4.08
N ALA A 57 9.75 -1.01 -3.77
CA ALA A 57 10.97 -0.68 -3.02
C ALA A 57 10.96 -1.29 -1.60
N TRP A 58 9.83 -1.22 -0.91
CA TRP A 58 9.69 -1.83 0.42
C TRP A 58 9.80 -3.35 0.35
N LEU A 59 9.17 -4.00 -0.64
CA LEU A 59 9.24 -5.45 -0.84
C LEU A 59 10.65 -5.93 -1.12
N ASP A 60 11.40 -5.22 -1.96
CA ASP A 60 12.82 -5.52 -2.18
C ASP A 60 13.60 -5.45 -0.87
N ARG A 61 13.35 -4.39 -0.08
CA ARG A 61 14.05 -4.17 1.19
C ARG A 61 13.75 -5.25 2.22
N VAL A 62 12.47 -5.55 2.47
CA VAL A 62 12.06 -6.51 3.51
C VAL A 62 12.51 -7.94 3.20
N ARG A 63 12.64 -8.29 1.92
CA ARG A 63 13.09 -9.62 1.48
C ARG A 63 14.60 -9.81 1.57
N HIS A 64 15.39 -8.79 1.23
CA HIS A 64 16.84 -8.90 1.15
C HIS A 64 17.57 -8.49 2.43
N HIS A 65 16.91 -7.78 3.35
CA HIS A 65 17.55 -7.26 4.55
C HIS A 65 16.75 -7.63 5.81
N SER A 66 17.38 -8.38 6.71
CA SER A 66 16.88 -8.67 8.05
C SER A 66 17.00 -7.47 8.99
N GLN A 67 16.45 -6.33 8.58
CA GLN A 67 16.43 -5.08 9.35
C GLN A 67 15.14 -4.96 10.16
N PRO A 68 15.13 -4.19 11.27
CA PRO A 68 13.89 -3.82 11.94
C PRO A 68 13.04 -2.88 11.06
N ALA A 69 11.75 -2.76 11.37
CA ALA A 69 10.80 -1.93 10.63
C ALA A 69 11.23 -0.45 10.62
N GLU A 70 11.78 0.05 11.73
CA GLU A 70 12.35 1.39 11.85
C GLU A 70 13.41 1.66 10.79
N ALA A 71 14.40 0.77 10.66
CA ALA A 71 15.49 0.94 9.71
C ALA A 71 15.00 0.83 8.25
N ARG A 72 13.97 0.02 7.98
CA ARG A 72 13.32 0.00 6.66
C ARG A 72 12.63 1.31 6.36
N ILE A 73 11.79 1.80 7.26
CA ILE A 73 11.07 3.06 7.06
C ILE A 73 12.04 4.24 6.97
N ASP A 74 13.09 4.29 7.78
CA ASP A 74 14.11 5.34 7.70
C ASP A 74 14.83 5.33 6.34
N HIS A 75 15.13 4.14 5.81
CA HIS A 75 15.65 4.01 4.46
C HIS A 75 14.67 4.53 3.40
N MET A 76 13.37 4.28 3.56
CA MET A 76 12.33 4.81 2.67
C MET A 76 12.20 6.34 2.76
N ARG A 77 12.57 6.96 3.89
CA ARG A 77 12.60 8.42 4.10
C ARG A 77 13.89 9.09 3.61
N HIS A 78 14.92 8.31 3.27
CA HIS A 78 16.17 8.88 2.79
C HIS A 78 15.95 9.63 1.48
N ARG A 79 16.52 10.85 1.39
CA ARG A 79 16.34 11.73 0.23
C ARG A 79 16.69 11.05 -1.09
N ALA A 80 17.81 10.33 -1.15
CA ALA A 80 18.21 9.61 -2.37
C ALA A 80 17.22 8.51 -2.77
N THR A 81 16.63 7.81 -1.79
CA THR A 81 15.56 6.83 -2.04
C THR A 81 14.32 7.51 -2.60
N LEU A 82 13.91 8.63 -2.00
CA LEU A 82 12.74 9.40 -2.43
C LEU A 82 12.92 9.99 -3.83
N GLU A 83 14.11 10.50 -4.17
CA GLU A 83 14.43 11.00 -5.52
C GLU A 83 14.32 9.88 -6.57
N GLN A 84 14.85 8.69 -6.28
CA GLN A 84 14.70 7.52 -7.16
C GLN A 84 13.24 7.06 -7.29
N VAL A 85 12.49 7.07 -6.19
CA VAL A 85 11.06 6.75 -6.20
C VAL A 85 10.29 7.74 -7.07
N ALA A 86 10.57 9.04 -6.95
CA ALA A 86 9.91 10.07 -7.73
C ALA A 86 10.19 9.92 -9.23
N GLU A 87 11.44 9.66 -9.62
CA GLU A 87 11.82 9.39 -11.01
C GLU A 87 11.07 8.16 -11.56
N ARG A 88 11.12 7.03 -10.84
CA ARG A 88 10.44 5.79 -11.24
C ARG A 88 8.93 5.94 -11.29
N GLN A 89 8.35 6.73 -10.40
CA GLN A 89 6.92 7.00 -10.39
C GLN A 89 6.49 7.80 -11.62
N GLN A 90 7.34 8.72 -12.13
CA GLN A 90 7.03 9.40 -13.38
C GLN A 90 6.99 8.41 -14.55
N THR A 91 7.96 7.48 -14.61
CA THR A 91 7.99 6.40 -15.60
C THR A 91 6.75 5.50 -15.50
N TYR A 92 6.38 5.09 -14.28
CA TYR A 92 5.16 4.31 -14.04
C TYR A 92 3.90 5.05 -14.51
N ARG A 93 3.74 6.33 -14.17
CA ARG A 93 2.56 7.12 -14.57
C ARG A 93 2.46 7.28 -16.09
N ASN A 94 3.59 7.50 -16.77
CA ASN A 94 3.62 7.53 -18.23
C ASN A 94 3.21 6.16 -18.81
N HIS A 95 3.66 5.06 -18.22
CA HIS A 95 3.25 3.72 -18.65
C HIS A 95 1.74 3.49 -18.44
N GLU A 96 1.21 3.83 -17.27
CA GLU A 96 -0.19 3.67 -16.89
C GLU A 96 -1.15 4.44 -17.81
N ILE A 97 -0.86 5.70 -18.11
CA ILE A 97 -1.68 6.53 -19.00
C ILE A 97 -1.78 5.93 -20.41
N ASN A 98 -0.72 5.28 -20.88
CA ASN A 98 -0.67 4.67 -22.21
C ASN A 98 -1.21 3.23 -22.25
N ASN A 99 -1.51 2.62 -21.10
CA ASN A 99 -1.97 1.23 -21.00
C ASN A 99 -3.24 1.13 -20.14
N PRO A 100 -4.33 1.84 -20.51
CA PRO A 100 -5.57 1.77 -19.76
C PRO A 100 -6.15 0.35 -19.84
N ARG A 101 -6.70 -0.15 -18.72
CA ARG A 101 -7.34 -1.48 -18.59
C ARG A 101 -6.38 -2.68 -18.64
N THR A 102 -5.08 -2.44 -18.60
CA THR A 102 -4.10 -3.52 -18.44
C THR A 102 -4.23 -4.12 -17.03
N PRO A 103 -4.27 -5.47 -16.90
CA PRO A 103 -4.24 -6.14 -15.60
C PRO A 103 -3.07 -5.67 -14.72
N TYR A 104 -3.28 -5.56 -13.41
CA TYR A 104 -2.29 -4.96 -12.50
C TYR A 104 -0.95 -5.69 -12.51
N GLU A 105 -0.92 -7.01 -12.65
CA GLU A 105 0.31 -7.79 -12.71
C GLU A 105 1.15 -7.46 -13.94
N ILE A 106 0.51 -7.05 -15.05
CA ILE A 106 1.19 -6.61 -16.26
C ILE A 106 1.56 -5.14 -16.13
N LEU A 107 0.64 -4.31 -15.64
CA LEU A 107 0.82 -2.86 -15.50
C LEU A 107 1.95 -2.51 -14.52
N PHE A 108 2.07 -3.23 -13.41
CA PHE A 108 3.08 -3.00 -12.39
C PHE A 108 4.41 -3.71 -12.71
N SER A 109 4.41 -4.69 -13.63
CA SER A 109 5.58 -5.52 -13.95
C SER A 109 6.85 -4.73 -14.29
N PRO A 110 6.83 -3.65 -15.10
CA PRO A 110 8.03 -2.85 -15.34
C PRO A 110 8.65 -2.32 -14.04
N THR A 111 7.84 -1.67 -13.20
CA THR A 111 8.29 -1.11 -11.91
C THR A 111 8.89 -2.19 -11.01
N PHE A 112 8.23 -3.35 -10.91
CA PHE A 112 8.71 -4.44 -10.04
C PHE A 112 10.00 -5.07 -10.56
N ARG A 113 10.18 -5.17 -11.88
CA ARG A 113 11.43 -5.66 -12.47
C ARG A 113 12.64 -4.78 -12.15
N ASP A 114 12.44 -3.46 -12.01
CA ASP A 114 13.52 -2.54 -11.59
C ASP A 114 13.99 -2.78 -10.15
N TYR A 115 13.28 -3.61 -9.38
CA TYR A 115 13.61 -4.08 -8.04
C TYR A 115 13.91 -5.59 -8.01
N SER A 116 14.17 -6.22 -9.17
CA SER A 116 14.35 -7.68 -9.29
C SER A 116 13.17 -8.50 -8.74
N LEU A 117 11.95 -7.95 -8.83
CA LEU A 117 10.72 -8.61 -8.42
C LEU A 117 9.87 -9.00 -9.65
N ARG A 118 9.13 -10.09 -9.52
CA ARG A 118 8.22 -10.62 -10.52
C ARG A 118 6.84 -10.80 -9.93
N LEU A 119 5.83 -10.21 -10.55
CA LEU A 119 4.42 -10.39 -10.20
C LEU A 119 3.85 -11.61 -10.92
N SER A 120 2.96 -12.31 -10.25
CA SER A 120 2.13 -13.38 -10.81
C SER A 120 0.68 -12.91 -10.98
N ASN A 121 -0.11 -13.67 -11.74
CA ASN A 121 -1.53 -13.37 -11.97
C ASN A 121 -2.27 -13.09 -10.67
N ALA A 122 -3.10 -12.04 -10.69
CA ALA A 122 -3.88 -11.63 -9.54
C ALA A 122 -4.95 -12.67 -9.19
N ARG A 123 -5.16 -12.89 -7.89
CA ARG A 123 -6.40 -13.44 -7.36
C ARG A 123 -7.32 -12.28 -7.00
N ILE A 124 -8.50 -12.23 -7.58
CA ILE A 124 -9.50 -11.19 -7.30
C ILE A 124 -10.44 -11.70 -6.22
N LEU A 125 -10.65 -10.91 -5.17
CA LEU A 125 -11.57 -11.18 -4.09
C LEU A 125 -12.68 -10.14 -4.09
N ASP A 126 -13.93 -10.58 -4.13
CA ASP A 126 -15.11 -9.74 -3.95
C ASP A 126 -15.30 -9.46 -2.45
N ILE A 127 -15.24 -8.19 -2.06
CA ILE A 127 -15.37 -7.75 -0.67
C ILE A 127 -16.83 -7.44 -0.31
N MET A 128 -17.65 -7.00 -1.27
CA MET A 128 -19.02 -6.55 -0.99
C MET A 128 -20.01 -7.70 -0.86
N SER A 129 -19.84 -8.75 -1.66
CA SER A 129 -20.77 -9.88 -1.65
C SER A 129 -20.55 -10.83 -0.48
N ASP A 130 -19.29 -11.01 -0.04
CA ASP A 130 -18.92 -11.93 1.04
C ASP A 130 -17.60 -11.52 1.71
N GLU A 131 -17.65 -10.50 2.58
CA GLU A 131 -16.48 -9.99 3.31
C GLU A 131 -15.81 -11.06 4.17
N GLU A 132 -16.59 -11.97 4.78
CA GLU A 132 -16.06 -13.02 5.66
C GLU A 132 -15.22 -14.03 4.87
N GLN A 133 -15.74 -14.54 3.75
CA GLN A 133 -14.99 -15.41 2.86
C GLN A 133 -13.75 -14.71 2.29
N ALA A 134 -13.87 -13.43 1.94
CA ALA A 134 -12.75 -12.65 1.43
C ALA A 134 -11.64 -12.51 2.48
N MET A 135 -11.97 -12.17 3.74
CA MET A 135 -10.98 -12.03 4.81
C MET A 135 -10.31 -13.36 5.11
N GLY A 136 -11.08 -14.47 5.15
CA GLY A 136 -10.50 -15.81 5.30
C GLY A 136 -9.56 -16.18 4.16
N SER A 137 -9.88 -15.77 2.92
CA SER A 137 -9.03 -15.98 1.75
C SER A 137 -7.74 -15.15 1.80
N ILE A 138 -7.83 -13.89 2.25
CA ILE A 138 -6.67 -13.02 2.49
C ILE A 138 -5.78 -13.68 3.55
N ALA A 139 -6.33 -14.00 4.73
CA ALA A 139 -5.53 -14.54 5.82
C ALA A 139 -4.83 -15.84 5.47
N ASN A 140 -5.51 -16.75 4.75
CA ASN A 140 -4.91 -17.98 4.27
C ASN A 140 -3.77 -17.72 3.27
N THR A 141 -3.88 -16.70 2.43
CA THR A 141 -2.87 -16.38 1.42
C THR A 141 -1.66 -15.68 2.03
N LEU A 142 -1.88 -14.72 2.93
CA LEU A 142 -0.81 -13.85 3.44
C LEU A 142 0.04 -14.49 4.53
N ARG A 143 -0.49 -15.49 5.25
CA ARG A 143 0.21 -16.13 6.37
C ARG A 143 1.28 -17.13 5.94
N ASP A 144 1.31 -17.52 4.66
CA ASP A 144 2.27 -18.50 4.16
C ASP A 144 3.72 -18.03 4.43
N PRO A 145 4.55 -18.83 5.14
CA PRO A 145 5.89 -18.39 5.50
C PRO A 145 6.74 -18.02 4.29
N ASN A 146 7.47 -16.91 4.37
CA ASN A 146 8.33 -16.36 3.32
C ASN A 146 7.58 -15.98 2.03
N SER A 147 6.27 -15.83 2.08
CA SER A 147 5.46 -15.32 0.96
C SER A 147 5.45 -13.79 0.93
N SER A 148 5.28 -13.24 -0.27
CA SER A 148 5.22 -11.79 -0.51
C SER A 148 4.08 -11.49 -1.47
N HIS A 149 3.30 -10.45 -1.18
CA HIS A 149 2.15 -10.09 -1.98
C HIS A 149 2.03 -8.57 -2.13
N VAL A 150 1.46 -8.15 -3.25
CA VAL A 150 0.89 -6.81 -3.40
C VAL A 150 -0.63 -6.95 -3.33
N LEU A 151 -1.28 -6.10 -2.58
CA LEU A 151 -2.73 -5.99 -2.58
C LEU A 151 -3.11 -4.67 -3.25
N VAL A 152 -3.89 -4.75 -4.31
CA VAL A 152 -4.51 -3.57 -4.93
C VAL A 152 -5.91 -3.43 -4.38
N ILE A 153 -6.10 -2.38 -3.60
CA ILE A 153 -7.39 -1.95 -3.05
C ILE A 153 -8.10 -1.17 -4.14
N VAL A 154 -9.11 -1.78 -4.76
CA VAL A 154 -9.88 -1.15 -5.83
C VAL A 154 -11.00 -0.35 -5.20
N ARG A 155 -11.05 0.97 -5.46
CA ARG A 155 -12.08 1.87 -4.92
C ARG A 155 -13.07 2.24 -6.01
N MET A 156 -14.35 2.39 -5.67
CA MET A 156 -15.40 2.73 -6.66
C MET A 156 -15.17 4.06 -7.40
N ASN A 157 -14.39 4.97 -6.83
CA ASN A 157 -14.03 6.23 -7.49
C ASN A 157 -12.90 6.09 -8.53
N GLY A 158 -12.34 4.90 -8.71
CA GLY A 158 -11.25 4.60 -9.64
C GLY A 158 -9.84 5.00 -9.15
N ASP A 159 -9.73 5.60 -7.97
CA ASP A 159 -8.43 5.90 -7.35
C ASP A 159 -7.96 4.64 -6.62
N ASN A 160 -7.25 3.74 -7.30
CA ASN A 160 -6.84 2.47 -6.68
C ASN A 160 -5.56 2.65 -5.86
N HIS A 161 -5.37 1.85 -4.82
CA HIS A 161 -4.21 1.96 -3.92
C HIS A 161 -3.49 0.63 -3.77
N ALA A 162 -2.16 0.65 -3.84
CA ALA A 162 -1.33 -0.53 -3.66
C ALA A 162 -0.70 -0.53 -2.26
N ILE A 163 -0.84 -1.66 -1.57
CA ILE A 163 -0.10 -1.99 -0.34
C ILE A 163 0.68 -3.28 -0.55
N ALA A 164 1.69 -3.54 0.27
CA ALA A 164 2.51 -4.75 0.18
C ALA A 164 2.53 -5.53 1.48
N THR A 165 2.74 -6.84 1.38
CA THR A 165 2.91 -7.71 2.54
C THR A 165 4.07 -8.68 2.37
N HIS A 166 4.69 -9.04 3.47
CA HIS A 166 5.73 -10.06 3.53
C HIS A 166 5.61 -10.85 4.84
N CYS A 167 5.51 -12.18 4.74
CA CYS A 167 5.47 -13.04 5.92
C CYS A 167 6.87 -13.57 6.24
N THR A 168 7.39 -13.28 7.43
CA THR A 168 8.67 -13.82 7.93
C THR A 168 8.41 -14.74 9.12
N GLY A 169 8.47 -16.04 8.89
CA GLY A 169 8.14 -17.03 9.92
C GLY A 169 6.68 -16.93 10.37
N ASN A 170 6.44 -16.50 11.61
CA ASN A 170 5.12 -16.33 12.21
C ASN A 170 4.68 -14.87 12.31
N LYS A 171 5.33 -13.96 11.57
CA LYS A 171 5.08 -12.53 11.62
C LYS A 171 4.73 -12.02 10.22
N LEU A 172 3.58 -11.38 10.10
CA LEU A 172 3.18 -10.68 8.88
C LEU A 172 3.59 -9.22 8.98
N HIS A 173 4.30 -8.76 7.97
CA HIS A 173 4.61 -7.35 7.75
C HIS A 173 3.65 -6.81 6.68
N VAL A 174 3.07 -5.65 6.92
CA VAL A 174 2.22 -4.95 5.95
C VAL A 174 2.76 -3.54 5.80
N PHE A 175 2.98 -3.10 4.57
CA PHE A 175 3.38 -1.74 4.27
C PHE A 175 2.32 -1.05 3.43
N ASP A 176 1.79 0.02 4.00
CA ASP A 176 0.88 0.94 3.33
C ASP A 176 1.60 2.28 3.12
N PRO A 177 1.85 2.72 1.88
CA PRO A 177 2.48 4.00 1.61
C PRO A 177 1.80 5.23 2.24
N ASN A 178 0.54 5.15 2.64
CA ASN A 178 -0.18 6.25 3.30
C ASN A 178 -0.06 6.27 4.83
N HIS A 179 0.29 5.14 5.44
CA HIS A 179 0.24 4.98 6.90
C HIS A 179 1.53 4.40 7.50
N GLY A 180 2.21 3.52 6.78
CA GLY A 180 3.53 3.00 7.11
C GLY A 180 3.59 1.50 7.24
N GLU A 181 4.52 1.02 8.06
CA GLU A 181 4.72 -0.42 8.25
C GLU A 181 4.06 -0.90 9.54
N TYR A 182 3.16 -1.87 9.38
CA TYR A 182 2.56 -2.62 10.45
C TYR A 182 3.24 -3.97 10.59
N SER A 183 3.27 -4.51 11.80
CA SER A 183 3.59 -5.91 11.99
C SER A 183 2.76 -6.55 13.09
N PHE A 184 2.28 -7.76 12.80
CA PHE A 184 1.47 -8.56 13.70
C PHE A 184 1.70 -10.05 13.45
N LYS A 185 1.11 -10.90 14.29
CA LYS A 185 1.28 -12.36 14.20
C LYS A 185 0.55 -12.92 12.98
N ALA A 186 1.21 -13.82 12.25
CA ALA A 186 0.69 -14.48 11.05
C ALA A 186 -0.21 -15.69 11.40
N ASP A 187 -1.12 -15.52 12.37
CA ASP A 187 -2.21 -16.48 12.59
C ASP A 187 -3.50 -15.98 11.96
N THR A 188 -4.39 -16.91 11.60
CA THR A 188 -5.58 -16.62 10.81
C THR A 188 -6.42 -15.50 11.42
N GLY A 189 -6.79 -15.61 12.70
CA GLY A 189 -7.66 -14.62 13.34
C GLY A 189 -7.02 -13.22 13.39
N THR A 190 -5.73 -13.13 13.73
CA THR A 190 -5.02 -11.85 13.77
C THR A 190 -4.92 -11.22 12.38
N VAL A 191 -4.63 -12.02 11.34
CA VAL A 191 -4.54 -11.50 9.96
C VAL A 191 -5.91 -11.09 9.43
N GLU A 192 -6.96 -11.87 9.68
CA GLU A 192 -8.33 -11.50 9.28
C GLU A 192 -8.77 -10.17 9.90
N GLU A 193 -8.60 -10.02 11.21
CA GLU A 193 -8.97 -8.79 11.94
C GLU A 193 -8.14 -7.59 11.45
N SER A 194 -6.81 -7.73 11.41
CA SER A 194 -5.93 -6.62 11.04
C SER A 194 -6.12 -6.18 9.58
N MET A 195 -6.31 -7.13 8.65
CA MET A 195 -6.55 -6.78 7.25
C MET A 195 -7.93 -6.18 7.06
N ARG A 196 -8.94 -6.64 7.80
CA ARG A 196 -10.27 -6.03 7.80
C ARG A 196 -10.20 -4.56 8.23
N ASP A 197 -9.51 -4.26 9.33
CA ASP A 197 -9.34 -2.89 9.82
C ASP A 197 -8.67 -1.98 8.77
N ILE A 198 -7.61 -2.48 8.12
CA ILE A 198 -6.91 -1.75 7.06
C ILE A 198 -7.84 -1.47 5.88
N ILE A 199 -8.60 -2.46 5.42
CA ILE A 199 -9.51 -2.32 4.27
C ILE A 199 -10.67 -1.38 4.60
N GLN A 200 -11.24 -1.49 5.80
CA GLN A 200 -12.31 -0.62 6.28
C GLN A 200 -11.89 0.85 6.34
N ALA A 201 -10.62 1.14 6.67
CA ALA A 201 -10.09 2.49 6.62
C ALA A 201 -10.21 3.11 5.21
N TYR A 202 -10.03 2.33 4.15
CA TYR A 202 -10.24 2.77 2.76
C TYR A 202 -11.71 2.81 2.36
N SER A 203 -12.51 1.83 2.80
CA SER A 203 -13.95 1.76 2.55
C SER A 203 -14.73 2.94 3.12
N SER A 204 -14.21 3.58 4.18
CA SER A 204 -14.84 4.75 4.83
C SER A 204 -15.04 5.96 3.90
N ARG A 205 -14.15 6.13 2.91
CA ARG A 205 -14.21 7.25 1.95
C ARG A 205 -14.93 6.86 0.67
N PHE A 206 -14.62 5.67 0.15
CA PHE A 206 -15.22 5.11 -1.05
C PHE A 206 -15.31 3.60 -0.87
N PRO A 207 -16.43 2.94 -1.23
CA PRO A 207 -16.53 1.50 -1.12
C PRO A 207 -15.39 0.80 -1.87
N VAL A 208 -14.91 -0.29 -1.28
CA VAL A 208 -13.91 -1.19 -1.85
C VAL A 208 -14.65 -2.44 -2.35
N PRO A 209 -15.05 -2.52 -3.62
CA PRO A 209 -15.74 -3.69 -4.16
C PRO A 209 -14.85 -4.93 -4.22
N GLU A 210 -13.56 -4.75 -4.50
CA GLU A 210 -12.66 -5.86 -4.75
C GLU A 210 -11.23 -5.58 -4.29
N ILE A 211 -10.51 -6.66 -3.98
CA ILE A 211 -9.08 -6.64 -3.73
C ILE A 211 -8.40 -7.61 -4.68
N HIS A 212 -7.37 -7.13 -5.36
CA HIS A 212 -6.54 -7.97 -6.21
C HIS A 212 -5.28 -8.32 -5.43
N ILE A 213 -5.04 -9.61 -5.18
CA ILE A 213 -3.82 -10.11 -4.53
C ILE A 213 -2.87 -10.62 -5.61
N LEU A 214 -1.72 -9.97 -5.74
CA LEU A 214 -0.68 -10.33 -6.68
C LEU A 214 0.49 -10.99 -5.93
N PRO A 215 0.77 -12.29 -6.15
CA PRO A 215 1.95 -12.93 -5.59
C PRO A 215 3.24 -12.36 -6.17
N VAL A 216 4.24 -12.13 -5.31
CA VAL A 216 5.54 -11.56 -5.67
C VAL A 216 6.63 -12.62 -5.49
N ARG A 217 7.52 -12.72 -6.48
CA ARG A 217 8.72 -13.58 -6.46
C ARG A 217 9.98 -12.76 -6.78
N SER A 218 11.15 -13.25 -6.39
CA SER A 218 12.46 -12.83 -6.95
C SER A 218 12.83 -13.76 -8.10
#